data_AF-A0A1F5DBQ1-F1
#
_entry.id   AF-A0A1F5DBQ1-F1
#
_cell.length_a   1.000
_cell.length_b   1.000
_cell.length_c   1.000
_cell.angle_alpha   90.00
_cell.angle_beta   90.00
_cell.angle_gamma   90.00
#
_symmetry.space_group_name_H-M   'P 1'
#
loop_
_entity.id
_entity.type
_entity.pdbx_description
1 polymer ?
#
loop_
_entity_poly.entity_id
_entity_poly.type
_entity_poly.pdbx_seq_one_letter_code
_entity_poly.pdbx_strand_id
1 'polypeptide(L)'
;MRLPRVILGLACIHNVVFGAVFFATAGIKGFQGVGGEDAMLFQLVGYASIAMVLAGLVSLYAAARPSRRTAAVAGALVLVTGIPLILFTIFLNGAANVVLGLAAVLASRGIRD
;
A
#
# COMPACT_ATOMS: atom_id res chain seq x y z
N MET A 1 23.00 -7.52 1.08
CA MET A 1 21.56 -7.69 1.38
C MET A 1 20.70 -7.10 0.26
N ARG A 2 20.43 -7.84 -0.84
CA ARG A 2 19.62 -7.33 -1.96
C ARG A 2 18.12 -7.62 -1.79
N LEU A 3 17.78 -8.73 -1.14
CA LEU A 3 16.39 -9.22 -1.01
C LEU A 3 15.43 -8.22 -0.33
N PRO A 4 15.74 -7.59 0.83
CA PRO A 4 14.82 -6.64 1.45
C PRO A 4 14.55 -5.41 0.57
N ARG A 5 15.58 -4.93 -0.14
CA ARG A 5 15.45 -3.79 -1.07
C ARG A 5 14.51 -4.10 -2.23
N VAL A 6 14.61 -5.31 -2.80
CA VAL A 6 13.74 -5.74 -3.89
C VAL A 6 12.29 -5.81 -3.41
N ILE A 7 12.03 -6.45 -2.26
CA ILE A 7 10.66 -6.57 -1.71
C ILE A 7 10.07 -5.19 -1.43
N LEU A 8 10.82 -4.31 -0.77
CA LEU A 8 10.37 -2.94 -0.46
C LEU A 8 10.20 -2.10 -1.72
N GLY A 9 11.04 -2.31 -2.74
CA GLY A 9 10.90 -1.68 -4.06
C GLY A 9 9.62 -2.14 -4.77
N LEU A 10 9.33 -3.44 -4.77
CA LEU A 10 8.08 -3.99 -5.31
C LEU A 10 6.85 -3.46 -4.54
N ALA A 11 6.93 -3.42 -3.21
CA ALA A 11 5.88 -2.84 -2.36
C ALA A 11 5.65 -1.36 -2.69
N CYS A 12 6.72 -0.58 -2.88
CA CYS A 12 6.66 0.81 -3.32
C CYS A 12 5.94 0.94 -4.67
N ILE A 13 6.44 0.26 -5.70
CA ILE A 13 5.88 0.34 -7.05
C ILE A 13 4.39 -0.02 -7.03
N HIS A 14 4.05 -1.16 -6.40
CA HIS A 14 2.67 -1.62 -6.29
C HIS A 14 1.78 -0.57 -5.61
N ASN A 15 2.17 -0.08 -4.43
CA ASN A 15 1.34 0.84 -3.67
C ASN A 15 1.21 2.23 -4.30
N VAL A 16 2.28 2.76 -4.89
CA VAL A 16 2.24 4.06 -5.59
C VAL A 16 1.40 3.96 -6.86
N VAL A 17 1.61 2.92 -7.69
CA VAL A 17 0.88 2.76 -8.96
C VAL A 17 -0.61 2.54 -8.70
N PHE A 18 -0.97 1.55 -7.88
CA PHE A 18 -2.39 1.28 -7.62
C PHE A 18 -3.05 2.38 -6.80
N GLY A 19 -2.33 3.01 -5.87
CA GLY A 19 -2.79 4.19 -5.16
C GLY A 19 -3.11 5.35 -6.12
N ALA A 20 -2.20 5.68 -7.04
CA ALA A 20 -2.42 6.73 -8.02
C ALA A 20 -3.58 6.40 -8.99
N VAL A 21 -3.68 5.15 -9.45
CA VAL A 21 -4.76 4.69 -10.33
C VAL A 21 -6.12 4.78 -9.65
N PHE A 22 -6.24 4.33 -8.40
CA PHE A 22 -7.49 4.43 -7.65
C PHE A 22 -7.84 5.87 -7.31
N PHE A 23 -6.85 6.71 -6.97
CA PHE A 23 -7.07 8.12 -6.74
C PHE A 23 -7.61 8.81 -7.99
N ALA A 24 -7.00 8.58 -9.16
CA ALA A 24 -7.47 9.13 -10.42
C ALA A 24 -8.89 8.66 -10.75
N THR A 25 -9.18 7.37 -10.55
CA THR A 25 -10.49 6.76 -10.82
C THR A 25 -11.58 7.30 -9.88
N ALA A 26 -11.28 7.41 -8.58
CA ALA A 26 -12.18 7.98 -7.58
C ALA A 26 -12.39 9.48 -7.80
N GLY A 27 -11.34 10.21 -8.17
CA GLY A 27 -11.41 11.62 -8.53
C GLY A 27 -12.35 11.88 -9.71
N ILE A 28 -12.21 11.11 -10.79
CA ILE A 28 -13.08 11.22 -11.97
C ILE A 28 -14.56 11.02 -11.60
N LYS A 29 -14.87 10.05 -10.74
CA LYS A 29 -16.26 9.77 -10.32
C LYS A 29 -16.79 10.77 -9.27
N GLY A 30 -15.93 11.29 -8.40
CA GLY A 30 -16.30 12.33 -7.43
C GLY A 30 -16.73 13.64 -8.11
N PHE A 31 -16.14 14.00 -9.25
CA PHE A 31 -16.56 15.16 -10.05
C PHE A 31 -17.89 14.96 -10.79
N GLN A 32 -18.37 13.72 -10.95
CA GLN A 32 -19.64 13.43 -11.65
C GLN A 32 -20.89 13.60 -10.76
N GLY A 33 -20.75 14.09 -9.54
CA GLY A 33 -21.90 14.47 -8.70
C GLY A 33 -22.66 13.29 -8.10
N VAL A 34 -21.95 12.23 -7.72
CA VAL A 34 -22.57 11.07 -7.05
C VAL A 34 -22.97 11.46 -5.63
N GLY A 35 -24.26 11.58 -5.35
CA GLY A 35 -24.83 11.71 -4.01
C GLY A 35 -25.48 10.40 -3.55
N GLY A 36 -25.46 10.12 -2.24
CA GLY A 36 -26.00 8.90 -1.65
C GLY A 36 -24.93 7.92 -1.15
N GLU A 37 -25.29 6.66 -0.91
CA GLU A 37 -24.39 5.62 -0.39
C GLU A 37 -23.15 5.40 -1.27
N ASP A 38 -23.28 5.56 -2.58
CA ASP A 38 -22.18 5.44 -3.53
C ASP A 38 -21.07 6.48 -3.29
N ALA A 39 -21.42 7.68 -2.80
CA ALA A 39 -20.46 8.73 -2.46
C ALA A 39 -19.51 8.30 -1.32
N MET A 40 -20.06 7.58 -0.32
CA MET A 40 -19.28 7.09 0.82
C MET A 40 -18.27 6.03 0.39
N LEU A 41 -18.65 5.14 -0.53
CA LEU A 41 -17.73 4.16 -1.12
C LEU A 41 -16.60 4.82 -1.90
N PHE A 42 -16.89 5.85 -2.71
CA PHE A 42 -15.85 6.56 -3.46
C PHE A 42 -14.89 7.35 -2.57
N GLN A 43 -15.39 7.97 -1.50
CA GLN A 43 -14.54 8.63 -0.51
C GLN A 43 -13.64 7.63 0.21
N LEU A 44 -14.18 6.47 0.58
CA LEU A 44 -13.41 5.41 1.21
C LEU A 44 -12.30 4.88 0.30
N VAL A 45 -12.59 4.64 -0.99
CA VAL A 45 -11.59 4.29 -2.01
C VAL A 45 -10.56 5.41 -2.14
N GLY A 46 -10.99 6.68 -2.08
CA GLY A 46 -10.10 7.85 -2.06
C GLY A 46 -9.13 7.82 -0.86
N TYR A 47 -9.61 7.61 0.36
CA TYR A 47 -8.73 7.49 1.54
C TYR A 47 -7.80 6.28 1.47
N ALA A 48 -8.31 5.13 1.01
CA ALA A 48 -7.49 3.94 0.81
C ALA A 48 -6.36 4.20 -0.20
N SER A 49 -6.65 4.94 -1.27
CA SER A 49 -5.66 5.29 -2.30
C SER A 49 -4.55 6.20 -1.75
N ILE A 50 -4.89 7.17 -0.90
CA ILE A 50 -3.92 8.03 -0.20
C ILE A 50 -3.05 7.18 0.73
N ALA A 51 -3.67 6.29 1.52
CA ALA A 51 -2.95 5.40 2.42
C ALA A 51 -1.99 4.47 1.66
N MET A 52 -2.39 3.96 0.50
CA MET A 52 -1.51 3.20 -0.40
C MET A 52 -0.33 4.05 -0.85
N VAL A 53 -0.55 5.25 -1.39
CA VAL A 53 0.57 6.12 -1.84
C VAL A 53 1.55 6.38 -0.69
N LEU A 54 1.06 6.71 0.52
CA LEU A 54 1.90 6.91 1.68
C LEU A 54 2.69 5.66 2.08
N ALA A 55 2.06 4.48 2.10
CA ALA A 55 2.74 3.21 2.35
C ALA A 55 3.81 2.92 1.29
N GLY A 56 3.55 3.29 0.03
CA GLY A 56 4.50 3.21 -1.06
C GLY A 56 5.72 4.11 -0.85
N LEU A 57 5.52 5.37 -0.46
CA LEU A 57 6.60 6.32 -0.16
C LEU A 57 7.44 5.88 1.04
N VAL A 58 6.82 5.35 2.10
CA VAL A 58 7.56 4.78 3.24
C VAL A 58 8.37 3.55 2.80
N SER A 59 7.82 2.72 1.91
CA SER A 59 8.53 1.58 1.33
C SER A 59 9.71 2.01 0.45
N LEU A 60 9.59 3.13 -0.28
CA LEU A 60 10.70 3.72 -1.04
C LEU A 60 11.85 4.14 -0.12
N TYR A 61 11.53 4.85 0.96
CA TYR A 61 12.51 5.26 1.96
C TYR A 61 13.20 4.04 2.57
N ALA A 62 12.43 3.02 2.96
CA ALA A 62 12.96 1.77 3.50
C ALA A 62 13.80 0.98 2.47
N ALA A 63 13.47 1.04 1.18
CA ALA A 63 14.26 0.42 0.12
C ALA A 63 15.62 1.11 -0.08
N ALA A 64 15.64 2.44 0.00
CA ALA A 64 16.86 3.24 -0.11
C ALA A 64 17.78 3.06 1.11
N ARG A 65 17.19 3.06 2.32
CA ARG A 65 17.90 2.89 3.60
C ARG A 65 17.28 1.75 4.41
N PRO A 66 17.55 0.49 4.04
CA PRO A 66 16.99 -0.67 4.72
C PRO A 66 17.65 -0.80 6.09
N SER A 67 16.85 -0.63 7.13
CA SER A 67 17.15 -1.03 8.51
C SER A 67 16.07 -2.00 8.96
N ARG A 68 16.32 -2.78 10.00
CA ARG A 68 15.31 -3.69 10.54
C ARG A 68 14.01 -2.95 10.90
N ARG A 69 14.14 -1.77 11.52
CA ARG A 69 12.98 -0.96 11.95
C ARG A 69 12.22 -0.37 10.76
N THR A 70 12.92 0.24 9.78
CA THR A 70 12.25 0.86 8.62
C THR A 70 11.56 -0.17 7.74
N ALA A 71 12.17 -1.33 7.53
CA ALA A 71 11.57 -2.43 6.77
C ALA A 71 10.34 -3.02 7.48
N ALA A 72 10.40 -3.19 8.80
CA ALA A 72 9.25 -3.69 9.57
C ALA A 72 8.07 -2.70 9.57
N VAL A 73 8.35 -1.39 9.73
CA VAL A 73 7.31 -0.35 9.69
C VAL A 73 6.68 -0.26 8.30
N ALA A 74 7.49 -0.27 7.24
CA ALA A 74 6.98 -0.28 5.86
C ALA A 74 6.09 -1.51 5.61
N GLY A 75 6.56 -2.71 6.00
CA GLY A 75 5.77 -3.93 5.85
C GLY A 75 4.46 -3.93 6.64
N ALA A 76 4.48 -3.39 7.87
CA ALA A 76 3.27 -3.23 8.68
C ALA A 76 2.27 -2.26 8.06
N LEU A 77 2.72 -1.12 7.52
CA LEU A 77 1.85 -0.17 6.82
C LEU A 77 1.19 -0.82 5.60
N VAL A 78 1.95 -1.57 4.81
CA VAL A 78 1.44 -2.28 3.62
C VAL A 78 0.43 -3.38 4.02
N LEU A 79 0.60 -4.04 5.16
CA LEU A 79 -0.40 -4.96 5.70
C LEU A 79 -1.69 -4.24 6.12
N VAL A 80 -1.55 -3.12 6.83
CA VAL A 80 -2.68 -2.31 7.30
C VAL A 80 -3.48 -1.72 6.15
N THR A 81 -2.85 -1.42 5.00
CA THR A 81 -3.58 -1.02 3.79
C THR A 81 -4.20 -2.22 3.07
N GLY A 82 -3.54 -3.38 3.06
CA GLY A 82 -4.02 -4.59 2.39
C GLY A 82 -5.31 -5.19 3.00
N ILE A 83 -5.40 -5.27 4.32
CA ILE A 83 -6.55 -5.91 5.01
C ILE A 83 -7.88 -5.22 4.68
N PRO A 84 -8.02 -3.89 4.80
CA PRO A 84 -9.24 -3.19 4.40
C PRO A 84 -9.57 -3.40 2.92
N LEU A 85 -8.59 -3.41 2.02
CA LEU A 85 -8.85 -3.62 0.59
C LEU A 85 -9.48 -4.98 0.30
N ILE A 86 -9.09 -6.02 1.05
CA ILE A 86 -9.74 -7.34 0.99
C ILE A 86 -11.19 -7.24 1.47
N LEU A 87 -11.43 -6.58 2.61
CA LEU A 87 -12.78 -6.42 3.18
C LEU A 87 -13.71 -5.60 2.27
N PHE A 88 -13.18 -4.63 1.53
CA PHE A 88 -13.91 -3.78 0.59
C PHE A 88 -13.90 -4.29 -0.85
N THR A 89 -13.81 -5.61 -1.04
CA THR A 89 -13.94 -6.33 -2.34
C THR A 89 -12.86 -6.07 -3.39
N ILE A 90 -11.81 -5.31 -3.07
CA ILE A 90 -10.63 -5.15 -3.94
C ILE A 90 -9.64 -6.30 -3.64
N PHE A 91 -10.14 -7.53 -3.76
CA PHE A 91 -9.53 -8.74 -3.21
C PHE A 91 -8.10 -8.97 -3.71
N LEU A 92 -7.89 -8.96 -5.05
CA LEU A 92 -6.58 -9.24 -5.64
C LEU A 92 -5.52 -8.21 -5.22
N ASN A 93 -5.91 -6.93 -5.15
CA ASN A 93 -5.00 -5.86 -4.73
C ASN A 93 -4.70 -5.94 -3.22
N GLY A 94 -5.73 -6.20 -2.41
CA GLY A 94 -5.57 -6.42 -0.98
C GLY A 94 -4.68 -7.62 -0.67
N ALA A 95 -4.87 -8.74 -1.37
CA ALA A 95 -4.03 -9.94 -1.24
C ALA A 95 -2.57 -9.66 -1.64
N ALA A 96 -2.34 -8.93 -2.73
CA ALA A 96 -0.99 -8.53 -3.14
C ALA A 96 -0.31 -7.67 -2.06
N ASN A 97 -1.02 -6.70 -1.47
CA ASN A 97 -0.52 -5.91 -0.35
C ASN A 97 -0.22 -6.78 0.88
N VAL A 98 -1.10 -7.70 1.25
CA VAL A 98 -0.84 -8.60 2.39
C VAL A 98 0.41 -9.43 2.17
N VAL A 99 0.59 -10.01 0.97
CA VAL A 99 1.77 -10.81 0.62
C VAL A 99 3.05 -9.95 0.67
N LEU A 100 3.03 -8.77 0.05
CA LEU A 100 4.20 -7.87 0.02
C LEU A 100 4.55 -7.33 1.41
N GLY A 101 3.55 -6.97 2.20
CA GLY A 101 3.74 -6.48 3.57
C GLY A 101 4.28 -7.57 4.49
N LEU A 102 3.75 -8.80 4.41
CA LEU A 102 4.27 -9.93 5.16
C LEU A 102 5.71 -10.26 4.74
N ALA A 103 5.99 -10.29 3.43
CA ALA A 103 7.33 -10.52 2.91
C ALA A 103 8.34 -9.47 3.40
N ALA A 104 7.93 -8.19 3.46
CA ALA A 104 8.76 -7.11 3.98
C ALA A 104 9.04 -7.27 5.49
N VAL A 105 8.03 -7.63 6.29
CA VAL A 105 8.21 -7.91 7.72
C VAL A 105 9.14 -9.10 7.94
N LEU A 106 9.00 -10.18 7.18
CA LEU A 106 9.87 -11.35 7.28
C LEU A 106 11.31 -11.01 6.86
N ALA A 107 11.47 -10.29 5.75
CA ALA A 107 12.78 -9.85 5.26
C ALA A 107 13.49 -8.92 6.25
N SER A 108 12.74 -8.11 7.02
CA SER A 108 13.31 -7.23 8.05
C SER A 108 14.07 -8.01 9.14
N ARG A 109 13.62 -9.22 9.47
CA ARG A 109 14.25 -10.08 10.50
C ARG A 109 15.64 -10.57 10.11
N GLY A 110 15.94 -10.59 8.80
CA GLY A 110 17.25 -10.96 8.28
C GLY A 110 18.26 -9.82 8.24
N ILE A 111 17.87 -8.59 8.59
CA ILE A 111 18.76 -7.42 8.65
C ILE A 111 19.45 -7.43 10.02
N ARG A 112 20.78 -7.54 10.02
CA ARG A 112 21.62 -7.35 11.21
C ARG A 112 22.04 -5.89 11.23
N ASP A 113 21.44 -5.12 12.12
CA ASP A 113 21.83 -3.74 12.42
C ASP A 113 23.12 -3.72 13.26
#